data_AF-A0A653LWJ6-F1
#
_entry.id   AF-A0A653LWJ6-F1
#
_cell.length_a   1.000
_cell.length_b   1.000
_cell.length_c   1.000
_cell.angle_alpha   90.00
_cell.angle_beta   90.00
_cell.angle_gamma   90.00
#
_symmetry.space_group_name_H-M   'P 1'
#
loop_
_entity.id
_entity.type
_entity.pdbx_description
1 polymer ?
#
loop_
_entity_poly.entity_id
_entity_poly.type
_entity_poly.pdbx_seq_one_letter_code
_entity_poly.pdbx_strand_id
1 'polypeptide(L)'
;MKHSVVLSLALLCALASGGRAAVTTVIYRCTDATGAVTFQNGTACPAGHTQERRVVEMATPLPAFVAPPAAPVTPPQVPLISRLPAPDPVTPRDVAAAPQPPPALFACRVFDNSTYWREDANPPPRCRPMRTIGIGGLPGMEAGQACEQVADVCEAVPADALCSTWETRVREAEFRWRYAQGREQPALRAEYEQLFSTWRNSTCGPGAGIAPATD
;
A
#
# COMPACT_ATOMS: atom_id res chain seq x y z
N MET A 1 36.58 -34.18 -40.58
CA MET A 1 35.38 -33.34 -40.76
C MET A 1 34.65 -33.02 -39.45
N LYS A 2 34.44 -33.96 -38.51
CA LYS A 2 33.80 -33.68 -37.19
C LYS A 2 34.58 -32.74 -36.26
N HIS A 3 35.91 -32.80 -36.27
CA HIS A 3 36.76 -31.99 -35.38
C HIS A 3 36.82 -30.50 -35.77
N SER A 4 36.70 -30.15 -37.06
CA SER A 4 36.67 -28.74 -37.52
C SER A 4 35.39 -28.01 -37.12
N VAL A 5 34.26 -28.72 -37.03
CA VAL A 5 32.97 -28.12 -36.65
C VAL A 5 32.95 -27.77 -35.17
N VAL A 6 33.54 -28.62 -34.32
CA VAL A 6 33.63 -28.38 -32.87
C VAL A 6 34.57 -27.22 -32.54
N LEU A 7 35.71 -27.11 -33.25
CA LEU A 7 36.65 -26.00 -33.06
C LEU A 7 36.04 -24.65 -33.49
N SER A 8 35.21 -24.65 -34.55
CA SER A 8 34.55 -23.44 -35.05
C SER A 8 33.42 -22.97 -34.12
N LEU A 9 32.71 -23.90 -33.48
CA LEU A 9 31.64 -23.59 -32.54
C LEU A 9 32.17 -23.08 -31.18
N ALA A 10 33.31 -23.61 -30.72
CA ALA A 10 33.97 -23.13 -29.50
C ALA A 10 34.58 -21.72 -29.68
N LEU A 11 35.09 -21.40 -30.89
CA LEU A 11 35.62 -20.07 -31.18
C LEU A 11 34.51 -19.01 -31.28
N LEU A 12 33.31 -19.37 -31.73
CA LEU A 12 32.17 -18.44 -31.79
C LEU A 12 31.59 -18.09 -30.41
N CYS A 13 31.64 -19.01 -29.43
CA CYS A 13 31.10 -18.76 -28.08
C CYS A 13 32.01 -17.87 -27.20
N ALA A 14 33.28 -17.66 -27.56
CA ALA A 14 34.20 -16.85 -26.77
C ALA A 14 34.07 -15.32 -27.03
N LEU A 15 33.44 -14.91 -28.14
CA LEU A 15 33.29 -13.50 -28.50
C LEU A 15 32.02 -12.82 -27.95
N ALA A 16 31.17 -13.55 -27.20
CA ALA A 16 29.94 -13.01 -26.62
C ALA A 16 30.12 -12.39 -25.22
N SER A 17 31.35 -12.27 -24.72
CA SER A 17 31.68 -11.57 -23.47
C SER A 17 31.65 -10.06 -23.70
N GLY A 18 30.45 -9.49 -23.84
CA GLY A 18 30.23 -8.05 -23.89
C GLY A 18 30.55 -7.39 -22.55
N GLY A 19 31.83 -7.13 -22.30
CA GLY A 19 32.26 -6.23 -21.24
C GLY A 19 31.71 -4.83 -21.51
N ARG A 20 30.76 -4.37 -20.68
CA ARG A 20 30.33 -2.97 -20.70
C ARG A 20 31.51 -2.11 -20.21
N ALA A 21 32.04 -1.27 -21.09
CA ALA A 21 33.06 -0.30 -20.72
C ALA A 21 32.51 0.67 -19.67
N ALA A 22 33.18 0.76 -18.52
CA ALA A 22 32.91 1.79 -17.53
C ALA A 22 33.13 3.16 -18.19
N VAL A 23 32.12 4.04 -18.15
CA VAL A 23 32.21 5.39 -18.70
C VAL A 23 33.11 6.20 -17.77
N THR A 24 34.39 6.29 -18.13
CA THR A 24 35.39 7.05 -17.38
C THR A 24 35.35 8.50 -17.84
N THR A 25 34.91 9.41 -16.97
CA THR A 25 34.86 10.85 -17.27
C THR A 25 35.98 11.56 -16.53
N VAL A 26 36.75 12.37 -17.25
CA VAL A 26 37.81 13.21 -16.67
C VAL A 26 37.20 14.53 -16.23
N ILE A 27 37.32 14.87 -14.95
CA ILE A 27 36.91 16.17 -14.42
C ILE A 27 38.17 17.01 -14.23
N TYR A 28 38.18 18.21 -14.81
CA TYR A 28 39.24 19.20 -14.64
C TYR A 28 38.77 20.28 -13.68
N ARG A 29 39.58 20.53 -12.64
CA ARG A 29 39.45 21.70 -11.77
C ARG A 29 40.40 22.76 -12.29
N CYS A 30 39.85 23.87 -12.79
CA CYS A 30 40.60 24.99 -13.34
C CYS A 30 40.59 26.14 -12.34
N THR A 31 41.76 26.60 -11.90
CA THR A 31 41.87 27.80 -11.05
C THR A 31 42.50 28.93 -11.85
N ASP A 32 41.82 30.07 -11.94
CA ASP A 32 42.31 31.24 -12.67
C ASP A 32 43.32 32.09 -11.87
N ALA A 33 43.88 33.12 -12.50
CA ALA A 33 44.87 34.00 -11.89
C ALA A 33 44.33 34.82 -10.70
N THR A 34 43.00 34.95 -10.59
CA THR A 34 42.32 35.61 -9.46
C THR A 34 41.95 34.64 -8.33
N GLY A 35 42.22 33.34 -8.52
CA GLY A 35 41.91 32.28 -7.57
C GLY A 35 40.50 31.70 -7.70
N ALA A 36 39.72 32.09 -8.72
CA ALA A 36 38.39 31.53 -8.91
C ALA A 36 38.47 30.12 -9.54
N VAL A 37 37.64 29.21 -9.03
CA VAL A 37 37.68 27.78 -9.35
C VAL A 37 36.46 27.40 -10.19
N THR A 38 36.70 26.74 -11.32
CA THR A 38 35.64 26.17 -12.19
C THR A 38 35.90 24.68 -12.42
N PHE A 39 34.83 23.89 -12.48
CA PHE A 39 34.91 22.45 -12.78
C PHE A 39 34.37 22.19 -14.18
N GLN A 40 35.17 21.51 -15.01
CA GLN A 40 34.82 21.18 -16.39
C GLN A 40 34.89 19.66 -16.61
N ASN A 41 33.84 19.10 -17.20
CA ASN A 41 33.79 17.69 -17.55
C ASN A 41 34.34 17.50 -18.97
N GLY A 42 35.39 16.69 -19.13
CA GLY A 42 35.95 16.29 -20.42
C GLY A 42 36.77 17.35 -21.18
N THR A 43 36.66 18.63 -20.82
CA THR A 43 37.33 19.74 -21.53
C THR A 43 38.51 20.27 -20.72
N ALA A 44 39.69 20.41 -21.36
CA ALA A 44 40.89 20.93 -20.71
C ALA A 44 40.74 22.41 -20.32
N CYS A 45 41.52 22.85 -19.32
CA CYS A 45 41.46 24.22 -18.84
C CYS A 45 41.97 25.22 -19.89
N PRO A 46 41.42 26.45 -19.96
CA PRO A 46 41.93 27.50 -20.83
C PRO A 46 43.38 27.87 -20.50
N ALA A 47 44.11 28.41 -21.47
CA ALA A 47 45.50 28.85 -21.28
C ALA A 47 45.60 29.92 -20.17
N GLY A 48 46.55 29.74 -19.24
CA GLY A 48 46.75 30.63 -18.10
C GLY A 48 46.05 30.21 -16.79
N HIS A 49 45.26 29.14 -16.81
CA HIS A 49 44.67 28.55 -15.60
C HIS A 49 45.53 27.39 -15.07
N THR A 50 45.58 27.21 -13.75
CA THR A 50 46.15 26.01 -13.14
C THR A 50 45.16 24.85 -13.22
N GLN A 51 45.63 23.70 -13.68
CA GLN A 51 44.80 22.53 -13.97
C GLN A 51 45.08 21.39 -12.98
N GLU A 52 44.02 20.86 -12.37
CA GLU A 52 44.06 19.61 -11.61
C GLU A 52 43.11 18.59 -12.25
N ARG A 53 43.64 17.43 -12.63
CA ARG A 53 42.92 16.38 -13.36
C ARG A 53 42.51 15.26 -12.41
N ARG A 54 41.21 14.98 -12.33
CA ARG A 54 40.70 13.81 -11.60
C ARG A 54 39.87 12.94 -12.52
N VAL A 55 40.28 11.68 -12.66
CA VAL A 55 39.50 10.67 -13.37
C VAL A 55 38.48 10.12 -12.39
N VAL A 56 37.20 10.22 -12.74
CA VAL A 56 36.11 9.69 -11.91
C VAL A 56 35.42 8.60 -12.71
N GLU A 57 35.30 7.44 -12.09
CA GLU A 57 34.52 6.33 -12.61
C GLU A 57 33.05 6.56 -12.24
N MET A 58 32.20 6.71 -13.26
CA MET A 58 30.76 6.85 -13.03
C MET A 58 30.17 5.50 -12.70
N ALA A 59 29.40 5.43 -11.61
CA ALA A 59 28.70 4.22 -11.23
C ALA A 59 27.76 3.77 -12.35
N THR A 60 27.82 2.49 -12.69
CA THR A 60 26.95 1.89 -13.71
C THR A 60 25.49 2.09 -13.30
N PRO A 61 24.61 2.55 -14.21
CA PRO A 61 23.19 2.66 -13.90
C PRO A 61 22.65 1.29 -13.49
N LEU A 62 21.92 1.26 -12.38
CA LEU A 62 21.25 0.05 -11.92
C LEU A 62 20.29 -0.43 -13.02
N PRO A 63 20.19 -1.76 -13.24
CA PRO A 63 19.25 -2.30 -14.21
C PRO A 63 17.83 -1.87 -13.84
N ALA A 64 17.00 -1.60 -14.86
CA ALA A 64 15.59 -1.32 -14.65
C ALA A 64 14.92 -2.51 -13.95
N PHE A 65 14.15 -2.23 -12.89
CA PHE A 65 13.38 -3.26 -12.21
C PHE A 65 12.31 -3.81 -13.15
N VAL A 66 12.36 -5.12 -13.41
CA VAL A 66 11.30 -5.85 -14.10
C VAL A 66 10.50 -6.58 -13.03
N ALA A 67 9.26 -6.15 -12.81
CA ALA A 67 8.34 -6.84 -11.92
C ALA A 67 8.07 -8.25 -12.49
N PRO A 68 8.20 -9.32 -11.68
CA PRO A 68 7.71 -10.64 -12.06
C PRO A 68 6.20 -10.55 -12.40
N PRO A 69 5.69 -11.36 -13.34
CA PRO A 69 4.26 -11.46 -13.56
C PRO A 69 3.58 -11.80 -12.24
N ALA A 70 2.54 -11.03 -11.88
CA ALA A 70 1.79 -11.24 -10.66
C ALA A 70 1.19 -12.65 -10.70
N ALA A 71 1.71 -13.55 -9.87
CA ALA A 71 1.01 -14.79 -9.60
C ALA A 71 -0.33 -14.42 -8.93
N PRO A 72 -1.44 -15.09 -9.26
CA PRO A 72 -2.69 -14.91 -8.53
C PRO A 72 -2.42 -15.27 -7.07
N VAL A 73 -2.37 -14.24 -6.21
CA VAL A 73 -2.29 -14.42 -4.77
C VAL A 73 -3.69 -14.79 -4.33
N THR A 74 -3.95 -16.09 -4.19
CA THR A 74 -5.14 -16.54 -3.47
C THR A 74 -4.93 -16.14 -2.01
N PRO A 75 -5.76 -15.25 -1.42
CA PRO A 75 -5.62 -14.91 -0.02
C PRO A 75 -5.72 -16.19 0.81
N PRO A 76 -4.87 -16.37 1.84
CA PRO A 76 -4.98 -17.51 2.72
C PRO A 76 -6.39 -17.53 3.30
N GLN A 77 -7.09 -18.64 3.12
CA GLN A 77 -8.44 -18.82 3.65
C GLN A 77 -8.29 -19.12 5.13
N VAL A 78 -8.18 -18.05 5.94
CA VAL A 78 -8.18 -18.18 7.39
C VAL A 78 -9.62 -18.43 7.81
N PRO A 79 -9.96 -19.61 8.32
CA PRO A 79 -11.32 -19.87 8.79
C PRO A 79 -11.62 -18.91 9.93
N LEU A 80 -12.82 -18.34 9.94
CA LEU A 80 -13.32 -17.62 11.11
C LEU A 80 -13.36 -18.62 12.28
N ILE A 81 -12.54 -18.42 13.31
CA ILE A 81 -12.36 -19.41 14.39
C ILE A 81 -13.45 -19.24 15.45
N SER A 82 -14.05 -18.05 15.55
CA SER A 82 -15.11 -17.76 16.52
C SER A 82 -16.40 -18.49 16.20
N ARG A 83 -16.61 -19.59 16.93
CA ARG A 83 -17.93 -20.10 17.26
C ARG A 83 -18.37 -19.37 18.54
N LEU A 84 -18.94 -18.17 18.39
CA LEU A 84 -19.74 -17.63 19.51
C LEU A 84 -20.81 -18.67 19.84
N PRO A 85 -21.14 -18.89 21.13
CA PRO A 85 -22.25 -19.76 21.51
C PRO A 85 -23.48 -19.43 20.67
N ALA A 86 -24.18 -20.46 20.18
CA ALA A 86 -25.47 -20.24 19.56
C ALA A 86 -26.35 -19.48 20.58
N PRO A 87 -27.05 -18.40 20.16
CA PRO A 87 -28.04 -17.80 21.04
C PRO A 87 -29.05 -18.87 21.46
N ASP A 88 -29.57 -18.75 22.68
CA ASP A 88 -30.63 -19.61 23.18
C ASP A 88 -31.76 -19.70 22.14
N PRO A 89 -32.40 -20.88 21.97
CA PRO A 89 -33.43 -21.08 20.95
C PRO A 89 -34.50 -20.01 21.11
N VAL A 90 -34.59 -19.15 20.09
CA VAL A 90 -35.60 -18.12 19.98
C VAL A 90 -36.95 -18.83 19.99
N THR A 91 -37.76 -18.60 21.01
CA THR A 91 -39.14 -19.10 21.04
C THR A 91 -39.84 -18.60 19.77
N PRO A 92 -40.59 -19.45 19.03
CA PRO A 92 -41.23 -19.00 17.80
C PRO A 92 -42.28 -17.95 18.12
N ARG A 93 -41.90 -16.69 18.02
CA ARG A 93 -42.84 -15.59 17.99
C ARG A 93 -42.47 -14.68 16.82
N ASP A 94 -43.43 -14.66 15.91
CA ASP A 94 -43.61 -13.75 14.79
C ASP A 94 -42.70 -14.03 13.58
N VAL A 95 -43.34 -14.67 12.58
CA VAL A 95 -43.04 -14.69 11.14
C VAL A 95 -41.57 -14.55 10.77
N ALA A 96 -41.00 -15.64 10.26
CA ALA A 96 -39.72 -15.67 9.54
C ALA A 96 -39.68 -14.57 8.46
N ALA A 97 -39.19 -13.39 8.84
CA ALA A 97 -38.72 -12.41 7.88
C ALA A 97 -37.57 -13.09 7.15
N ALA A 98 -37.64 -13.12 5.82
CA ALA A 98 -36.51 -13.55 5.02
C ALA A 98 -35.26 -12.81 5.51
N PRO A 99 -34.10 -13.49 5.66
CA PRO A 99 -32.88 -12.83 6.08
C PRO A 99 -32.70 -11.56 5.25
N GLN A 100 -32.56 -10.43 5.93
CA GLN A 100 -32.40 -9.14 5.26
C GLN A 100 -30.94 -9.01 4.78
N PRO A 101 -30.69 -8.34 3.64
CA PRO A 101 -29.33 -8.06 3.22
C PRO A 101 -28.60 -7.33 4.34
N PRO A 102 -27.29 -7.58 4.53
CA PRO A 102 -26.53 -6.86 5.54
C PRO A 102 -26.61 -5.35 5.29
N PRO A 103 -26.40 -4.53 6.33
CA PRO A 103 -26.37 -3.09 6.16
C PRO A 103 -25.42 -2.67 5.04
N ALA A 104 -25.78 -1.61 4.32
CA ALA A 104 -24.95 -1.06 3.27
C ALA A 104 -23.58 -0.70 3.85
N LEU A 105 -22.52 -1.05 3.14
CA LEU A 105 -21.15 -0.74 3.52
C LEU A 105 -20.59 0.29 2.55
N PHE A 106 -19.80 1.23 3.07
CA PHE A 106 -19.16 2.29 2.30
C PHE A 106 -17.64 2.24 2.47
N ALA A 107 -16.92 2.25 1.35
CA ALA A 107 -15.48 2.45 1.28
C ALA A 107 -15.20 3.96 1.35
N CYS A 108 -14.82 4.45 2.52
CA CYS A 108 -14.49 5.85 2.71
C CYS A 108 -12.99 6.08 2.57
N ARG A 109 -12.60 6.97 1.66
CA ARG A 109 -11.21 7.39 1.45
C ARG A 109 -10.95 8.74 2.11
N VAL A 110 -9.97 8.77 3.00
CA VAL A 110 -9.48 10.00 3.66
C VAL A 110 -8.49 10.74 2.75
N PHE A 111 -8.19 12.00 3.12
CA PHE A 111 -7.27 12.85 2.35
C PHE A 111 -5.84 12.31 2.24
N ASP A 112 -5.44 11.39 3.12
CA ASP A 112 -4.14 10.70 3.10
C ASP A 112 -4.15 9.43 2.21
N ASN A 113 -5.27 9.17 1.53
CA ASN A 113 -5.58 7.99 0.73
C ASN A 113 -5.75 6.69 1.50
N SER A 114 -5.79 6.70 2.84
CA SER A 114 -6.20 5.51 3.59
C SER A 114 -7.70 5.25 3.40
N THR A 115 -8.09 3.98 3.45
CA THR A 115 -9.48 3.55 3.27
C THR A 115 -9.99 2.93 4.55
N TYR A 116 -11.21 3.28 4.93
CA TYR A 116 -11.90 2.71 6.08
C TYR A 116 -13.36 2.44 5.74
N TRP A 117 -13.97 1.54 6.51
CA TRP A 117 -15.29 0.98 6.21
C TRP A 117 -16.33 1.49 7.19
N ARG A 118 -17.46 2.00 6.69
CA ARG A 118 -18.59 2.45 7.51
C ARG A 118 -19.93 1.94 6.98
N GLU A 119 -20.94 2.02 7.82
CA GLU A 119 -22.33 1.66 7.48
C GLU A 119 -23.13 2.88 6.98
N ASP A 120 -22.55 4.08 7.09
CA ASP A 120 -23.14 5.34 6.65
C ASP A 120 -22.26 6.04 5.59
N ALA A 121 -22.91 6.73 4.66
CA ALA A 121 -22.25 7.38 3.53
C ALA A 121 -21.65 8.76 3.87
N ASN A 122 -21.97 9.35 5.03
CA ASN A 122 -21.75 10.78 5.29
C ASN A 122 -20.88 11.04 6.53
N PRO A 123 -19.55 10.93 6.40
CA PRO A 123 -18.64 11.22 7.50
C PRO A 123 -18.71 12.66 7.96
N PRO A 124 -18.47 12.92 9.26
CA PRO A 124 -18.08 14.25 9.68
C PRO A 124 -16.75 14.63 9.00
N PRO A 125 -16.57 15.90 8.59
CA PRO A 125 -15.33 16.37 7.99
C PRO A 125 -14.16 16.27 8.98
N ARG A 126 -12.95 16.10 8.45
CA ARG A 126 -11.71 15.98 9.22
C ARG A 126 -10.84 17.22 9.09
N CYS A 127 -10.12 17.54 10.17
CA CYS A 127 -9.16 18.63 10.26
C CYS A 127 -7.88 18.22 9.51
N ARG A 128 -7.68 18.72 8.27
CA ARG A 128 -6.42 18.56 7.55
C ARG A 128 -5.45 19.67 7.98
N PRO A 129 -4.28 19.33 8.57
CA PRO A 129 -3.36 20.35 9.08
C PRO A 129 -2.80 21.19 7.95
N MET A 130 -2.87 22.51 8.11
CA MET A 130 -2.30 23.48 7.18
C MET A 130 -0.94 23.95 7.69
N ARG A 131 -0.05 24.30 6.76
CA ARG A 131 1.19 25.01 7.10
C ARG A 131 0.83 26.45 7.42
N THR A 132 1.01 26.84 8.68
CA THR A 132 0.92 28.24 9.10
C THR A 132 2.34 28.86 9.13
N ILE A 133 2.43 30.19 9.32
CA ILE A 133 3.68 30.89 9.60
C ILE A 133 3.46 31.84 10.79
N GLY A 134 4.43 31.90 11.71
CA GLY A 134 4.37 32.77 12.87
C GLY A 134 4.52 34.26 12.54
N ILE A 135 4.13 35.13 13.49
CA ILE A 135 4.39 36.57 13.43
C ILE A 135 5.92 36.75 13.53
N GLY A 136 6.56 37.07 12.40
CA GLY A 136 8.02 37.07 12.24
C GLY A 136 8.55 36.16 11.13
N GLY A 137 7.68 35.39 10.46
CA GLY A 137 8.03 34.58 9.29
C GLY A 137 8.84 33.31 9.61
N LEU A 138 8.99 32.97 10.90
CA LEU A 138 9.69 31.76 11.33
C LEU A 138 8.74 30.55 11.32
N PRO A 139 9.08 29.47 10.60
CA PRO A 139 8.28 28.24 10.60
C PRO A 139 8.35 27.53 11.96
N GLY A 140 7.24 26.98 12.45
CA GLY A 140 7.20 26.18 13.68
C GLY A 140 7.10 26.99 14.98
N MET A 141 7.17 28.32 14.92
CA MET A 141 6.88 29.25 16.02
C MET A 141 5.46 29.83 15.89
N GLU A 142 4.52 28.96 15.53
CA GLU A 142 3.13 29.29 15.24
C GLU A 142 2.36 29.64 16.53
N ALA A 143 1.53 30.68 16.51
CA ALA A 143 0.59 31.00 17.60
C ALA A 143 -0.80 30.36 17.39
N GLY A 144 -0.87 29.17 16.77
CA GLY A 144 -2.13 28.47 16.49
C GLY A 144 -1.99 27.30 15.52
N GLN A 145 -3.07 26.56 15.34
CA GLN A 145 -3.18 25.49 14.33
C GLN A 145 -4.18 25.89 13.24
N ALA A 146 -3.66 25.99 12.01
CA ALA A 146 -4.39 25.99 10.74
C ALA A 146 -5.08 24.65 10.43
N CYS A 147 -6.40 24.59 10.24
CA CYS A 147 -7.04 23.41 9.66
C CYS A 147 -7.97 23.75 8.50
N GLU A 148 -7.92 22.92 7.47
CA GLU A 148 -8.94 22.83 6.43
C GLU A 148 -9.88 21.67 6.77
N GLN A 149 -11.19 21.92 6.75
CA GLN A 149 -12.22 20.89 6.91
C GLN A 149 -12.37 20.14 5.59
N VAL A 150 -11.90 18.89 5.54
CA VAL A 150 -12.00 18.04 4.34
C VAL A 150 -13.00 16.93 4.58
N ALA A 151 -13.95 16.77 3.66
CA ALA A 151 -14.88 15.65 3.68
C ALA A 151 -14.20 14.40 3.07
N ASP A 152 -14.42 13.24 3.69
CA ASP A 152 -13.97 11.97 3.13
C ASP A 152 -14.90 11.56 1.97
N VAL A 153 -14.34 10.90 0.96
CA VAL A 153 -15.13 10.42 -0.19
C VAL A 153 -15.53 8.99 0.09
N CYS A 154 -16.83 8.74 0.23
CA CYS A 154 -17.38 7.41 0.47
C CYS A 154 -18.09 6.87 -0.76
N GLU A 155 -17.72 5.65 -1.15
CA GLU A 155 -18.35 4.92 -2.24
C GLU A 155 -19.07 3.68 -1.70
N ALA A 156 -20.28 3.41 -2.20
CA ALA A 156 -21.03 2.24 -1.81
C ALA A 156 -20.32 0.97 -2.30
N VAL A 157 -20.20 -0.02 -1.42
CA VAL A 157 -19.70 -1.35 -1.81
C VAL A 157 -20.72 -2.00 -2.74
N PRO A 158 -20.29 -2.52 -3.90
CA PRO A 158 -21.21 -3.13 -4.83
C PRO A 158 -21.79 -4.43 -4.24
N ALA A 159 -23.02 -4.77 -4.63
CA ALA A 159 -23.79 -5.83 -3.99
C ALA A 159 -23.13 -7.22 -4.08
N ASP A 160 -22.38 -7.47 -5.15
CA ASP A 160 -21.61 -8.69 -5.37
C ASP A 160 -20.40 -8.82 -4.43
N ALA A 161 -19.77 -7.69 -4.07
CA ALA A 161 -18.65 -7.67 -3.12
C ALA A 161 -19.09 -7.61 -1.65
N LEU A 162 -20.31 -7.15 -1.37
CA LEU A 162 -20.80 -6.82 -0.03
C LEU A 162 -20.59 -7.95 1.00
N CYS A 163 -20.95 -9.19 0.65
CA CYS A 163 -20.78 -10.33 1.57
C CYS A 163 -19.31 -10.61 1.90
N SER A 164 -18.43 -10.55 0.90
CA SER A 164 -16.99 -10.80 1.08
C SER A 164 -16.31 -9.68 1.90
N THR A 165 -16.78 -8.45 1.75
CA THR A 165 -16.29 -7.30 2.52
C THR A 165 -16.75 -7.38 3.97
N TRP A 166 -18.01 -7.76 4.23
CA TRP A 166 -18.52 -8.00 5.58
C TRP A 166 -17.77 -9.13 6.28
N GLU A 167 -17.53 -10.26 5.61
CA GLU A 167 -16.75 -11.36 6.17
C GLU A 167 -15.33 -10.91 6.54
N THR A 168 -14.68 -10.16 5.66
CA THR A 168 -13.33 -9.60 5.93
C THR A 168 -13.33 -8.68 7.13
N ARG A 169 -14.31 -7.78 7.23
CA ARG A 169 -14.48 -6.87 8.39
C ARG A 169 -14.63 -7.65 9.70
N VAL A 170 -15.42 -8.73 9.70
CA VAL A 170 -15.61 -9.59 10.88
C VAL A 170 -14.31 -10.32 11.25
N ARG A 171 -13.55 -10.84 10.28
CA ARG A 171 -12.24 -11.47 10.51
C ARG A 171 -11.21 -10.48 11.07
N GLU A 172 -11.15 -9.27 10.54
CA GLU A 172 -10.25 -8.22 11.03
C GLU A 172 -10.59 -7.81 12.46
N ALA A 173 -11.89 -7.68 12.78
CA ALA A 173 -12.34 -7.43 14.14
C ALA A 173 -11.98 -8.58 15.09
N GLU A 174 -12.12 -9.83 14.64
CA GLU A 174 -11.72 -11.02 15.41
C GLU A 174 -10.23 -10.98 15.75
N PHE A 175 -9.39 -10.71 14.74
CA PHE A 175 -7.95 -10.58 14.92
C PHE A 175 -7.63 -9.46 15.91
N ARG A 176 -8.22 -8.26 15.72
CA ARG A 176 -7.99 -7.10 16.59
C ARG A 176 -8.23 -7.42 18.06
N TRP A 177 -9.37 -8.02 18.44
CA TRP A 177 -9.64 -8.27 19.85
C TRP A 177 -8.81 -9.43 20.41
N ARG A 178 -8.55 -10.50 19.63
CA ARG A 178 -7.78 -11.66 20.11
C ARG A 178 -6.33 -11.31 20.41
N TYR A 179 -5.75 -10.38 19.65
CA TYR A 179 -4.37 -9.96 19.82
C TYR A 179 -4.20 -8.62 20.57
N ALA A 180 -5.31 -7.95 20.92
CA ALA A 180 -5.27 -6.80 21.80
C ALA A 180 -4.86 -7.19 23.23
N GLN A 181 -4.17 -6.27 23.90
CA GLN A 181 -3.66 -6.46 25.25
C GLN A 181 -4.22 -5.39 26.19
N GLY A 182 -4.31 -5.73 27.48
CA GLY A 182 -4.69 -4.78 28.51
C GLY A 182 -6.13 -4.26 28.38
N ARG A 183 -6.30 -2.96 28.63
CA ARG A 183 -7.60 -2.33 28.89
C ARG A 183 -8.52 -2.21 27.67
N GLU A 184 -7.98 -2.23 26.44
CA GLU A 184 -8.80 -2.13 25.22
C GLU A 184 -9.47 -3.45 24.81
N GLN A 185 -8.96 -4.59 25.28
CA GLN A 185 -9.41 -5.91 24.83
C GLN A 185 -10.93 -6.13 25.03
N PRO A 186 -11.55 -5.76 26.18
CA PRO A 186 -12.99 -5.96 26.37
C PRO A 186 -13.85 -5.13 25.42
N ALA A 187 -13.44 -3.89 25.12
CA ALA A 187 -14.16 -3.02 24.19
C ALA A 187 -14.10 -3.57 22.76
N LEU A 188 -12.91 -3.99 22.31
CA LEU A 188 -12.71 -4.60 21.00
C LEU A 188 -13.48 -5.92 20.84
N ARG A 189 -13.60 -6.70 21.92
CA ARG A 189 -14.41 -7.90 21.94
C ARG A 189 -15.89 -7.57 21.76
N ALA A 190 -16.42 -6.57 22.47
CA ALA A 190 -17.81 -6.14 22.31
C ALA A 190 -18.11 -5.64 20.89
N GLU A 191 -17.19 -4.88 20.28
CA GLU A 191 -17.28 -4.47 18.86
C GLU A 191 -17.37 -5.69 17.92
N TYR A 192 -16.51 -6.68 18.14
CA TYR A 192 -16.51 -7.91 17.36
C TYR A 192 -17.82 -8.69 17.49
N GLU A 193 -18.34 -8.84 18.70
CA GLU A 193 -19.60 -9.57 18.95
C GLU A 193 -20.79 -8.91 18.25
N GLN A 194 -20.85 -7.57 18.23
CA GLN A 194 -21.86 -6.81 17.49
C GLN A 194 -21.75 -7.03 15.98
N LEU A 195 -20.55 -6.87 15.41
CA LEU A 195 -20.29 -7.09 13.99
C LEU A 195 -20.63 -8.52 13.56
N PHE A 196 -20.20 -9.51 14.35
CA PHE A 196 -20.46 -10.93 14.08
C PHE A 196 -21.96 -11.23 14.10
N SER A 197 -22.72 -10.69 15.07
CA SER A 197 -24.18 -10.90 15.12
C SER A 197 -24.90 -10.31 13.91
N THR A 198 -24.50 -9.12 13.48
CA THR A 198 -25.06 -8.42 12.32
C THR A 198 -24.80 -9.22 11.05
N TRP A 199 -23.56 -9.65 10.85
CA TRP A 199 -23.19 -10.46 9.69
C TRP A 199 -23.86 -11.84 9.68
N ARG A 200 -23.86 -12.56 10.81
CA ARG A 200 -24.45 -13.90 10.92
C ARG A 200 -25.95 -13.91 10.65
N ASN A 201 -26.67 -12.89 11.09
CA ASN A 201 -28.12 -12.79 10.93
C ASN A 201 -28.54 -12.23 9.56
N SER A 202 -27.58 -11.82 8.72
CA SER A 202 -27.83 -11.31 7.37
C SER A 202 -27.84 -12.40 6.30
N THR A 203 -28.22 -12.05 5.07
CA THR A 203 -28.07 -12.91 3.88
C THR A 203 -26.63 -13.24 3.51
N CYS A 204 -25.62 -12.77 4.23
CA CYS A 204 -24.21 -13.08 3.99
C CYS A 204 -23.61 -14.02 5.06
N GLY A 205 -24.40 -14.44 6.05
CA GLY A 205 -23.94 -15.34 7.11
C GLY A 205 -23.64 -16.77 6.62
N PRO A 206 -22.99 -17.61 7.46
CA PRO A 206 -22.50 -18.94 7.08
C PRO A 206 -23.58 -19.98 6.65
N GLY A 207 -24.88 -19.61 6.69
CA GLY A 207 -25.99 -20.41 6.17
C GLY A 207 -26.64 -19.88 4.88
N ALA A 208 -26.18 -18.74 4.35
CA ALA A 208 -26.80 -18.06 3.21
C ALA A 208 -26.77 -18.85 1.89
N GLY A 209 -25.86 -19.82 1.76
CA GLY A 209 -25.76 -20.71 0.60
C GLY A 209 -26.68 -21.94 0.66
N ILE A 210 -27.43 -22.14 1.75
CA ILE A 210 -28.34 -23.29 1.93
C ILE A 210 -29.77 -22.75 1.83
N ALA A 211 -30.15 -22.26 0.65
CA ALA A 211 -31.58 -22.16 0.35
C ALA A 211 -32.14 -23.59 0.20
N PRO A 212 -33.25 -23.96 0.85
CA PRO A 212 -33.91 -25.23 0.56
C PRO A 212 -34.34 -25.21 -0.91
N ALA A 213 -33.90 -26.21 -1.68
CA ALA A 213 -34.45 -26.45 -3.00
C ALA A 213 -35.96 -26.64 -2.86
N THR A 214 -36.74 -25.70 -3.40
CA THR A 214 -38.18 -25.86 -3.57
C THR A 214 -38.41 -26.92 -4.64
N ASP A 215 -38.93 -28.08 -4.23
CA ASP A 215 -39.67 -29.02 -5.10
C ASP A 215 -40.97 -28.37 -5.60
#